data_AF-A0A094H591-F1
#
_entry.id   AF-A0A094H591-F1
#
_cell.length_a   1.000
_cell.length_b   1.000
_cell.length_c   1.000
_cell.angle_alpha   90.00
_cell.angle_beta   90.00
_cell.angle_gamma   90.00
#
_symmetry.space_group_name_H-M   'P 1'
#
loop_
_entity.id
_entity.type
_entity.pdbx_description
1 polymer ?
#
loop_
_entity_poly.entity_id
_entity_poly.type
_entity_poly.pdbx_seq_one_letter_code
_entity_poly.pdbx_strand_id
1 'polypeptide(L)'
;MADPQAPADFTVAMNYVEELKEHRPDLWPQFEGYITEYRTPPRDLDRFHAQVKELLKDEPDLYARFEEFFPKSSGGQERERQGGGNAT
;
A
#
# COMPACT_ATOMS: atom_id res chain seq x y z
N MET A 1 -0.23 -21.94 8.47
CA MET A 1 0.69 -21.68 7.36
C MET A 1 0.90 -20.17 7.39
N ALA A 2 2.07 -19.72 7.85
CA ALA A 2 2.38 -18.29 7.91
C ALA A 2 3.05 -17.94 6.58
N ASP A 3 2.31 -17.25 5.72
CA ASP A 3 2.79 -16.85 4.40
C ASP A 3 4.08 -16.01 4.51
N PRO A 4 5.19 -16.45 3.90
CA PRO A 4 6.47 -15.74 3.90
C PRO A 4 6.50 -14.54 2.94
N GLN A 5 5.35 -14.08 2.43
CA GLN A 5 5.26 -12.89 1.58
C GLN A 5 5.29 -11.57 2.37
N ALA A 6 4.94 -11.62 3.66
CA ALA A 6 4.89 -10.44 4.54
C ALA A 6 6.14 -9.52 4.54
N PRO A 7 7.41 -9.99 4.47
CA PRO A 7 8.55 -9.09 4.65
C PRO A 7 8.75 -8.11 3.47
N ALA A 8 8.39 -8.48 2.24
CA ALA A 8 8.59 -7.61 1.07
C ALA A 8 7.58 -6.44 1.07
N ASP A 9 6.34 -6.69 1.46
CA ASP A 9 5.28 -5.68 1.52
C ASP A 9 5.58 -4.59 2.57
N PHE A 10 6.21 -4.94 3.70
CA PHE A 10 6.61 -3.95 4.71
C PHE A 10 7.73 -3.03 4.25
N THR A 11 8.71 -3.55 3.50
CA THR A 11 9.80 -2.72 2.95
C THR A 11 9.25 -1.75 1.90
N VAL A 12 8.35 -2.22 1.05
CA VAL A 12 7.69 -1.44 -0.01
C VAL A 12 6.79 -0.36 0.59
N ALA A 13 6.04 -0.69 1.65
CA ALA A 13 5.28 0.27 2.46
C ALA A 13 6.18 1.33 3.14
N MET A 14 7.37 0.96 3.61
CA MET A 14 8.28 1.88 4.29
C MET A 14 8.82 2.96 3.34
N ASN A 15 9.12 2.60 2.09
CA ASN A 15 9.54 3.57 1.08
C ASN A 15 8.42 4.59 0.76
N TYR A 16 7.17 4.13 0.65
CA TYR A 16 6.03 5.03 0.44
C TYR A 16 5.84 6.00 1.62
N VAL A 17 6.03 5.49 2.84
CA VAL A 17 5.95 6.28 4.08
C VAL A 17 7.02 7.39 4.10
N GLU A 18 8.25 7.10 3.66
CA GLU A 18 9.30 8.13 3.51
C GLU A 18 8.94 9.16 2.41
N GLU A 19 8.47 8.72 1.24
CA GLU A 19 8.08 9.61 0.14
C GLU A 19 6.93 10.54 0.56
N LEU A 20 5.90 10.02 1.23
CA LEU A 20 4.79 10.81 1.76
C LEU A 20 5.28 11.87 2.76
N LYS A 21 6.23 11.50 3.62
CA LYS A 21 6.76 12.39 4.65
C LYS A 21 7.61 13.53 4.06
N GLU A 22 8.35 13.27 2.99
CA GLU A 22 9.13 14.31 2.28
C GLU A 22 8.23 15.26 1.48
N HIS A 23 7.24 14.73 0.76
CA HIS A 23 6.39 15.55 -0.12
C HIS A 23 5.24 16.24 0.63
N ARG A 24 4.67 15.59 1.64
CA ARG A 24 3.48 16.04 2.38
C ARG A 24 3.64 15.87 3.89
N PRO A 25 4.59 16.58 4.51
CA PRO A 25 4.76 16.56 5.97
C PRO A 25 3.49 17.01 6.72
N ASP A 26 2.63 17.81 6.09
CA ASP A 26 1.34 18.24 6.65
C ASP A 26 0.33 17.10 6.82
N LEU A 27 0.42 16.06 5.98
CA LEU A 27 -0.48 14.89 6.03
C LEU A 27 0.08 13.76 6.90
N TRP A 28 1.39 13.77 7.15
CA TRP A 28 2.10 12.80 7.99
C TRP A 28 1.39 12.49 9.34
N PRO A 29 1.03 13.47 10.19
CA PRO A 29 0.41 13.17 11.47
C PRO A 29 -0.97 12.49 11.36
N GLN A 30 -1.73 12.78 10.29
CA GLN A 30 -3.01 12.11 10.05
C GLN A 30 -2.80 10.67 9.57
N PHE A 31 -1.81 10.45 8.70
CA PHE A 31 -1.44 9.12 8.22
C PHE A 31 -0.92 8.22 9.36
N GLU A 32 -0.10 8.76 10.26
CA GLU A 32 0.40 8.05 11.46
C GLU A 32 -0.74 7.61 12.38
N GLY A 33 -1.79 8.44 12.49
CA GLY A 33 -3.03 8.09 13.19
C GLY A 33 -3.73 6.88 12.57
N TYR A 34 -3.82 6.81 11.24
CA TYR A 34 -4.42 5.66 10.54
C TYR A 34 -3.58 4.39 10.65
N ILE A 35 -2.25 4.48 10.60
CA ILE A 35 -1.36 3.33 10.86
C ILE A 35 -1.60 2.81 12.28
N THR A 36 -1.70 3.71 13.26
CA THR A 36 -1.92 3.34 14.66
C THR A 36 -3.27 2.66 14.83
N GLU A 37 -4.33 3.21 14.24
CA GLU A 37 -5.68 2.65 14.27
C GLU A 37 -5.74 1.28 13.57
N TYR A 38 -5.07 1.10 12.42
CA TYR A 38 -4.98 -0.19 11.74
C TYR A 38 -4.20 -1.25 12.52
N ARG A 39 -3.24 -0.85 13.38
CA ARG A 39 -2.51 -1.78 14.25
C ARG A 39 -3.35 -2.20 15.46
N THR A 40 -4.37 -1.43 15.83
CA THR A 40 -5.32 -1.78 16.88
C THR A 40 -6.39 -2.74 16.36
N PRO A 41 -6.63 -3.88 17.02
CA PRO A 41 -7.69 -4.80 16.61
C PRO A 41 -9.10 -4.23 16.88
N PRO A 42 -10.08 -4.45 15.97
CA PRO A 42 -9.98 -5.22 14.74
C PRO A 42 -9.29 -4.46 13.61
N ARG A 43 -8.37 -5.15 12.92
CA ARG A 43 -7.60 -4.58 11.81
C ARG A 43 -8.46 -4.58 10.56
N ASP A 44 -9.01 -3.43 10.22
CA ASP A 44 -9.92 -3.27 9.08
C ASP A 44 -9.19 -2.56 7.93
N LEU A 45 -8.74 -3.34 6.96
CA LEU A 45 -7.97 -2.84 5.82
C LEU A 45 -8.84 -1.96 4.91
N ASP A 46 -10.13 -2.28 4.75
CA ASP A 46 -11.03 -1.48 3.93
C ASP A 46 -11.24 -0.10 4.55
N ARG A 47 -11.39 -0.02 5.88
CA ARG A 47 -11.45 1.24 6.61
C ARG A 47 -10.17 2.07 6.46
N PHE A 48 -9.00 1.43 6.59
CA PHE A 48 -7.72 2.09 6.37
C PHE A 48 -7.61 2.67 4.96
N HIS A 49 -7.98 1.90 3.93
CA HIS A 49 -8.01 2.37 2.54
C HIS A 49 -8.95 3.57 2.34
N ALA A 50 -10.13 3.55 2.94
CA ALA A 50 -11.08 4.65 2.85
C ALA A 50 -10.52 5.93 3.49
N GLN A 51 -9.90 5.81 4.66
CA GLN A 51 -9.28 6.95 5.36
C GLN A 51 -8.12 7.55 4.56
N VAL A 52 -7.25 6.72 4.01
CA VAL A 52 -6.13 7.20 3.17
C VAL A 52 -6.63 7.85 1.88
N LYS A 53 -7.70 7.31 1.28
CA LYS A 53 -8.34 7.91 0.10
C LYS A 53 -8.87 9.32 0.38
N GLU A 54 -9.50 9.53 1.53
CA GLU A 54 -9.99 10.87 1.90
C GLU A 54 -8.84 11.83 2.23
N LEU A 55 -7.77 11.33 2.86
CA LEU A 55 -6.58 12.12 3.17
C LEU A 55 -5.84 12.60 1.93
N LEU A 56 -5.75 11.74 0.91
CA LEU A 56 -5.04 12.00 -0.35
C LEU A 56 -5.99 12.45 -1.47
N LYS A 57 -7.22 12.85 -1.17
CA LYS A 57 -8.20 13.29 -2.18
C LYS A 57 -7.70 14.46 -3.03
N ASP A 58 -6.86 15.31 -2.43
CA ASP A 58 -6.24 16.48 -3.08
C ASP A 58 -4.93 16.11 -3.79
N GLU A 59 -4.42 14.88 -3.59
CA GLU A 59 -3.15 14.37 -4.11
C GLU A 59 -3.34 13.02 -4.84
N PRO A 60 -3.95 13.03 -6.04
CA PRO A 60 -4.25 11.80 -6.78
C PRO A 60 -3.00 10.98 -7.13
N ASP A 61 -1.86 11.63 -7.37
CA ASP A 61 -0.59 10.95 -7.65
C ASP A 61 -0.09 10.11 -6.45
N LEU A 62 -0.18 10.66 -5.23
CA LEU A 62 0.19 9.94 -4.02
C LEU A 62 -0.80 8.81 -3.71
N TYR A 63 -2.09 9.01 -3.99
CA TYR A 63 -3.08 7.95 -3.84
C TYR A 63 -2.86 6.79 -4.81
N ALA A 64 -2.52 7.09 -6.07
CA ALA A 64 -2.20 6.06 -7.07
C ALA A 64 -0.98 5.23 -6.66
N ARG A 65 0.06 5.89 -6.14
CA ARG A 65 1.21 5.23 -5.52
C ARG A 65 0.74 4.35 -4.35
N PHE A 66 -0.04 4.89 -3.42
CA PHE A 66 -0.56 4.12 -2.29
C PHE A 66 -1.29 2.83 -2.71
N GLU A 67 -2.15 2.86 -3.73
CA GLU A 67 -2.83 1.66 -4.24
C GLU A 67 -1.87 0.64 -4.87
N GLU A 68 -0.75 1.08 -5.43
CA GLU A 68 0.33 0.23 -5.93
C GLU A 68 1.14 -0.42 -4.79
N PHE A 69 1.38 0.31 -3.70
CA PHE A 69 2.12 -0.14 -2.52
C PHE A 69 1.26 -1.00 -1.56
N PHE A 70 -0.04 -0.78 -1.54
CA PHE A 70 -1.01 -1.50 -0.70
C PHE A 70 -2.17 -2.01 -1.56
N PRO A 71 -2.02 -3.08 -2.36
CA PRO A 71 -3.14 -3.66 -3.07
C PRO A 71 -4.13 -4.29 -2.07
N LYS A 72 -5.44 -4.09 -2.28
CA LYS A 72 -6.53 -4.64 -1.44
C LYS A 72 -6.50 -6.18 -1.27
N SER A 73 -5.76 -6.86 -2.14
CA SER A 73 -5.42 -8.27 -1.99
C SER A 73 -3.90 -8.36 -2.13
N SER A 74 -3.20 -8.77 -1.07
CA SER A 74 -1.77 -9.12 -1.11
C SER A 74 -1.46 -10.34 -1.99
N GLY A 75 -2.41 -10.75 -2.86
CA GLY A 75 -2.20 -11.73 -3.90
C GLY A 75 -1.21 -11.16 -4.90
N GLY A 76 0.04 -11.59 -4.75
CA GLY A 76 1.18 -11.16 -5.52
C GLY A 76 0.87 -11.03 -7.01
N GLN A 77 1.55 -10.08 -7.62
CA GLN A 77 1.60 -9.97 -9.06
C GLN A 77 2.05 -11.33 -9.64
N GLU A 78 1.11 -12.14 -10.11
CA GLU A 78 1.36 -13.08 -11.19
C GLU A 78 1.39 -12.28 -12.51
N ARG A 79 2.38 -11.40 -12.60
CA ARG A 79 2.97 -10.97 -13.86
C ARG A 79 4.40 -11.49 -13.70
N GLU A 80 4.75 -12.66 -14.22
CA GLU A 80 5.05 -12.90 -15.63
C GLU A 80 5.11 -14.42 -15.89
N ARG A 81 4.03 -15.03 -16.41
CA ARG A 81 4.05 -16.35 -17.06
C ARG A 81 3.02 -16.42 -18.17
N GLN A 82 3.20 -15.64 -19.24
CA GLN A 82 2.59 -15.93 -20.56
C GLN A 82 3.19 -14.99 -21.60
N GLY A 83 4.32 -15.42 -22.16
CA GLY A 83 5.05 -14.68 -23.18
C GLY A 83 6.20 -15.53 -23.75
N GLY A 84 5.91 -16.78 -24.11
CA GLY A 84 6.86 -17.67 -24.78
C GLY A 84 6.25 -18.18 -26.07
N GLY A 85 6.48 -17.49 -27.18
CA GLY A 85 6.25 -18.04 -28.51
C GLY A 85 7.39 -18.98 -28.89
N ASN A 86 7.07 -20.18 -29.40
CA ASN A 86 7.74 -20.69 -30.59
C ASN A 86 6.92 -21.79 -31.25
N ALA A 87 6.70 -21.61 -32.55
CA ALA A 87 6.15 -22.60 -33.45
C ALA A 87 7.22 -23.67 -33.76
N THR A 88 6.83 -24.94 -33.80
CA THR A 88 7.40 -25.98 -34.66
C THR A 88 6.36 -27.09 -34.79
#